data_AF-A0A962C748-F1
#
_entry.id   AF-A0A962C748-F1
#
_cell.length_a   1.000
_cell.length_b   1.000
_cell.length_c   1.000
_cell.angle_alpha   90.00
_cell.angle_beta   90.00
_cell.angle_gamma   90.00
#
_symmetry.space_group_name_H-M   'P 1'
#
loop_
_entity.id
_entity.type
_entity.pdbx_description
1 polymer ?
#
loop_
_entity_poly.entity_id
_entity_poly.type
_entity_poly.pdbx_seq_one_letter_code
_entity_poly.pdbx_strand_id
1 'polypeptide(L)'
;MKVSPSATRLLHHAGLALALLGASPPALAADAAPSSGPLIEVRLRHESVDDAAFARNAGADTLRLRLGYRWLFAPGWQLYVDGEHVESLFGDRYNSTANGRTTYPVVADPETDEINQAWIGYSNDGFNAALGRQRVMLDNQRFFGNVGWRQNEQSFDAFSAGYAFGHGGPTLRYVYLDRVLRVFGHENPNPLLREWSLDGHLLHLDQTLPLGSLAAYAYLVENKDIATLSTRTFGARWTGKHAFDGATLGWAVEWADQSDYANNPAAQSARYRLVEPSVDIRSITIKAGWEVLGGDGHSAFGTPYATLHAFNGWADRFLSTPLDGLDDRYLSVGGKIGKAAWSANYHDYRADHGHQDYGHEFGASIGYPFGSHF
;
A
#
# COMPACT_ATOMS: atom_id res chain seq x y z
N MET A 1 13.88 -59.25 9.98
CA MET A 1 15.05 -58.61 9.34
C MET A 1 14.58 -57.91 8.08
N LYS A 2 14.40 -56.57 8.18
CA LYS A 2 14.74 -55.50 7.20
C LYS A 2 14.48 -55.72 5.70
N VAL A 3 14.00 -54.79 4.87
CA VAL A 3 13.27 -53.49 4.93
C VAL A 3 13.13 -53.07 3.44
N SER A 4 11.95 -52.54 3.06
CA SER A 4 11.66 -51.56 1.98
C SER A 4 11.93 -51.88 0.48
N PRO A 5 10.93 -51.64 -0.38
CA PRO A 5 11.11 -51.04 -1.69
C PRO A 5 10.99 -49.51 -1.64
N SER A 6 11.92 -48.86 -2.32
CA SER A 6 12.07 -47.42 -2.56
C SER A 6 10.80 -46.74 -3.07
N ALA A 7 10.26 -45.81 -2.29
CA ALA A 7 9.33 -44.79 -2.76
C ALA A 7 10.11 -43.58 -3.28
N THR A 8 10.05 -43.36 -4.59
CA THR A 8 10.58 -42.18 -5.27
C THR A 8 9.75 -40.96 -4.83
N ARG A 9 10.31 -40.14 -3.93
CA ARG A 9 9.74 -38.83 -3.58
C ARG A 9 10.02 -37.85 -4.73
N LEU A 10 8.97 -37.50 -5.47
CA LEU A 10 8.92 -36.29 -6.29
C LEU A 10 8.92 -35.07 -5.37
N LEU A 11 10.11 -34.53 -5.09
CA LEU A 11 10.28 -33.21 -4.48
C LEU A 11 9.81 -32.16 -5.49
N HIS A 12 8.58 -31.69 -5.32
CA HIS A 12 8.11 -30.46 -5.96
C HIS A 12 8.94 -29.30 -5.39
N HIS A 13 9.79 -28.74 -6.24
CA HIS A 13 10.56 -27.55 -5.93
C HIS A 13 9.60 -26.35 -5.98
N ALA A 14 9.11 -25.92 -4.81
CA ALA A 14 8.39 -24.65 -4.69
C ALA A 14 9.40 -23.51 -4.79
N GLY A 15 9.57 -22.97 -6.00
CA GLY A 15 10.34 -21.75 -6.23
C GLY A 15 9.54 -20.54 -5.77
N LEU A 16 9.97 -19.91 -4.68
CA LEU A 16 9.46 -18.63 -4.21
C LEU A 16 10.13 -17.53 -5.02
N ALA A 17 9.37 -16.82 -5.85
CA ALA A 17 9.83 -15.69 -6.65
C ALA A 17 9.09 -14.42 -6.18
N LEU A 18 9.79 -13.57 -5.43
CA LEU A 18 9.34 -12.25 -5.05
C LEU A 18 9.38 -11.35 -6.30
N ALA A 19 8.23 -11.17 -6.94
CA ALA A 19 8.07 -10.24 -8.06
C ALA A 19 7.45 -8.94 -7.51
N LEU A 20 8.31 -8.00 -7.15
CA LEU A 20 7.92 -6.60 -7.00
C LEU A 20 7.94 -5.99 -8.41
N LEU A 21 6.75 -5.60 -8.90
CA LEU A 21 6.45 -4.47 -9.79
C LEU A 21 5.13 -4.73 -10.52
N GLY A 22 4.18 -3.81 -10.31
CA GLY A 22 2.77 -3.92 -10.71
C GLY A 22 1.92 -4.04 -9.45
N ALA A 23 1.11 -3.02 -9.16
CA ALA A 23 0.27 -2.91 -7.97
C ALA A 23 -0.66 -4.13 -7.78
N SER A 24 -0.12 -5.14 -7.10
CA SER A 24 -0.75 -5.78 -5.97
C SER A 24 0.08 -5.36 -4.77
N PRO A 25 -0.51 -5.18 -3.57
CA PRO A 25 0.24 -5.29 -2.33
C PRO A 25 1.18 -6.50 -2.43
N PRO A 26 2.28 -6.58 -1.66
CA PRO A 26 2.71 -7.90 -1.26
C PRO A 26 1.49 -8.56 -0.60
N ALA A 27 0.75 -9.36 -1.37
CA ALA A 27 0.18 -10.56 -0.82
C ALA A 27 1.40 -11.20 -0.19
N LEU A 28 1.46 -11.13 1.15
CA LEU A 28 2.39 -11.88 1.97
C LEU A 28 2.65 -13.18 1.22
N ALA A 29 3.85 -13.31 0.65
CA ALA A 29 4.24 -14.52 -0.05
C ALA A 29 3.84 -15.64 0.90
N ALA A 30 2.88 -16.49 0.52
CA ALA A 30 2.16 -17.39 1.43
C ALA A 30 3.06 -17.81 2.59
N ASP A 31 2.92 -17.09 3.70
CA ASP A 31 4.01 -16.98 4.67
C ASP A 31 4.24 -18.40 5.19
N ALA A 32 5.49 -18.85 5.17
CA ALA A 32 5.84 -19.99 6.00
C ALA A 32 5.24 -19.72 7.39
N ALA A 33 4.64 -20.74 8.02
CA ALA A 33 4.03 -20.58 9.33
C ALA A 33 4.98 -19.74 10.20
N PRO A 34 4.49 -18.64 10.82
CA PRO A 34 5.36 -17.69 11.48
C PRO A 34 6.30 -18.46 12.41
N SER A 35 7.56 -18.05 12.43
CA SER A 35 8.58 -18.64 13.29
C SER A 35 9.30 -17.54 14.05
N SER A 36 9.85 -17.89 15.21
CA SER A 36 10.73 -16.97 15.93
C SER A 36 12.02 -16.78 15.14
N GLY A 37 12.49 -15.54 15.01
CA GLY A 37 13.72 -15.25 14.29
C GLY A 37 13.93 -13.77 14.01
N PRO A 38 15.15 -13.42 13.57
CA PRO A 38 15.49 -12.05 13.21
C PRO A 38 14.92 -11.66 11.85
N LEU A 39 14.65 -10.37 11.69
CA LEU A 39 14.54 -9.68 10.41
C LEU A 39 15.83 -8.89 10.21
N ILE A 40 16.44 -9.02 9.03
CA ILE A 40 17.55 -8.18 8.59
C ILE A 40 17.24 -7.82 7.14
N GLU A 41 17.15 -6.53 6.86
CA GLU A 41 16.86 -6.02 5.53
C GLU A 41 17.81 -4.85 5.23
N VAL A 42 18.40 -4.85 4.03
CA VAL A 42 19.22 -3.74 3.54
C VAL A 42 18.68 -3.32 2.19
N ARG A 43 18.41 -2.02 2.02
CA ARG A 43 17.92 -1.45 0.77
C ARG A 43 18.72 -0.24 0.36
N LEU A 44 19.51 -0.42 -0.70
CA LEU A 44 20.09 0.69 -1.45
C LEU A 44 19.07 1.20 -2.48
N ARG A 45 18.89 2.50 -2.56
CA ARG A 45 17.95 3.14 -3.49
C ARG A 45 18.59 4.35 -4.13
N HIS A 46 18.39 4.48 -5.44
CA HIS A 46 18.64 5.69 -6.20
C HIS A 46 17.32 6.20 -6.76
N GLU A 47 16.99 7.46 -6.53
CA GLU A 47 15.87 8.17 -7.17
C GLU A 47 16.38 9.47 -7.79
N SER A 48 16.07 9.69 -9.07
CA SER A 48 16.36 10.94 -9.77
C SER A 48 15.06 11.55 -10.26
N VAL A 49 14.88 12.85 -10.02
CA VAL A 49 13.69 13.59 -10.45
C VAL A 49 14.13 14.82 -11.23
N ASP A 50 13.70 14.90 -12.48
CA ASP A 50 13.79 16.09 -13.32
C ASP A 50 12.38 16.66 -13.45
N ASP A 51 12.18 17.86 -12.91
CA ASP A 51 10.89 18.54 -12.89
C ASP A 51 11.09 20.00 -13.30
N ALA A 52 10.43 20.39 -14.39
CA ALA A 52 10.51 21.75 -14.94
C ALA A 52 10.03 22.84 -13.98
N ALA A 53 9.28 22.49 -12.92
CA ALA A 53 8.92 23.41 -11.85
C ALA A 53 10.11 23.83 -10.97
N PHE A 54 11.25 23.14 -11.07
CA PHE A 54 12.44 23.37 -10.26
C PHE A 54 13.64 23.74 -11.12
N ALA A 55 14.51 24.60 -10.56
CA ALA A 55 15.75 25.01 -11.23
C ALA A 55 16.87 23.95 -11.14
N ARG A 56 16.68 22.90 -10.34
CA ARG A 56 17.66 21.82 -10.13
C ARG A 56 16.96 20.48 -10.20
N ASN A 57 17.69 19.46 -10.64
CA ASN A 57 17.22 18.08 -10.62
C ASN A 57 17.57 17.45 -9.27
N ALA A 58 16.67 16.61 -8.75
CA ALA A 58 16.92 15.85 -7.55
C ALA A 58 17.71 14.57 -7.88
N GLY A 59 18.65 14.23 -7.02
CA GLY A 59 19.33 12.92 -7.01
C GLY A 59 19.48 12.46 -5.57
N ALA A 60 18.76 11.41 -5.21
CA ALA A 60 18.75 10.80 -3.89
C ALA A 60 19.37 9.41 -3.96
N ASP A 61 20.58 9.28 -3.42
CA ASP A 61 21.20 7.99 -3.13
C ASP A 61 20.98 7.73 -1.63
N THR A 62 20.23 6.69 -1.29
CA THR A 62 19.85 6.41 0.11
C THR A 62 20.08 4.95 0.46
N LEU A 63 20.48 4.70 1.71
CA LEU A 63 20.60 3.36 2.28
C LEU A 63 19.62 3.22 3.43
N ARG A 64 18.88 2.11 3.44
CA ARG A 64 18.09 1.67 4.61
C ARG A 64 18.67 0.38 5.16
N LEU A 65 18.88 0.34 6.47
CA LEU A 65 19.08 -0.86 7.26
C LEU A 65 17.88 -1.04 8.18
N ARG A 66 17.20 -2.19 8.11
CA ARG A 66 16.11 -2.55 9.02
C ARG A 66 16.44 -3.83 9.75
N LEU A 67 16.27 -3.78 11.07
CA LEU A 67 16.53 -4.89 11.98
C LEU A 67 15.28 -5.15 12.82
N GLY A 68 14.93 -6.41 12.98
CA GLY A 68 13.78 -6.78 13.79
C GLY A 68 13.87 -8.18 14.36
N TYR A 69 12.88 -8.54 15.18
CA TYR A 69 12.78 -9.88 15.74
C TYR A 69 11.31 -10.25 15.97
N ARG A 70 10.93 -11.45 15.53
CA ARG A 70 9.65 -12.09 15.87
C ARG A 70 9.90 -13.10 16.97
N TRP A 71 9.10 -13.07 18.03
CA TRP A 71 9.13 -14.05 19.11
C TRP A 71 7.77 -14.70 19.32
N LEU A 72 7.69 -15.99 19.04
CA LEU A 72 6.55 -16.84 19.40
C LEU A 72 6.80 -17.43 20.79
N PHE A 73 6.19 -16.84 21.81
CA PHE A 73 6.48 -17.16 23.22
C PHE A 73 5.46 -18.09 23.87
N ALA A 74 4.28 -18.27 23.26
CA ALA A 74 3.26 -19.23 23.67
C ALA A 74 2.38 -19.58 22.46
N PRO A 75 1.58 -20.67 22.51
CA PRO A 75 0.65 -21.02 21.43
C PRO A 75 -0.26 -19.84 21.06
N GLY A 76 -0.23 -19.44 19.80
CA GLY A 76 -0.99 -18.31 19.26
C GLY A 76 -0.44 -16.92 19.61
N TRP A 77 0.46 -16.79 20.59
CA TRP A 77 0.99 -15.50 21.03
C TRP A 77 2.32 -15.16 20.38
N GLN A 78 2.46 -13.90 19.96
CA GLN A 78 3.69 -13.38 19.39
C GLN A 78 3.97 -11.94 19.79
N LEU A 79 5.26 -11.62 19.87
CA LEU A 79 5.79 -10.26 19.97
C LEU A 79 6.59 -9.99 18.70
N TYR A 80 6.47 -8.80 18.14
CA TYR A 80 7.28 -8.38 17.01
C TYR A 80 7.72 -6.93 17.16
N VAL A 81 9.01 -6.70 16.92
CA VAL A 81 9.61 -5.36 16.91
C VAL A 81 10.54 -5.28 15.71
N ASP A 82 10.45 -4.19 14.95
CA ASP A 82 11.48 -3.78 14.01
C ASP A 82 11.67 -2.26 14.01
N GLY A 83 12.91 -1.86 13.74
CA GLY A 83 13.29 -0.49 13.52
C GLY A 83 14.27 -0.37 12.37
N GLU A 84 14.39 0.83 11.85
CA GLU A 84 15.22 1.15 10.71
C GLU A 84 16.08 2.38 10.92
N HIS A 85 17.17 2.39 10.16
CA HIS A 85 18.04 3.52 9.95
C HIS A 85 18.06 3.84 8.46
N VAL A 86 17.78 5.08 8.09
CA VAL A 86 17.88 5.61 6.73
C VAL A 86 18.94 6.70 6.70
N GLU A 87 19.88 6.63 5.76
CA GLU A 87 20.90 7.66 5.54
C GLU A 87 20.99 8.07 4.07
N SER A 88 21.37 9.33 3.81
CA SER A 88 21.74 9.76 2.47
C SER A 88 23.21 9.45 2.21
N LEU A 89 23.46 8.83 1.05
CA LEU A 89 24.79 8.58 0.56
C LEU A 89 25.26 9.75 -0.31
N PHE A 90 26.49 10.18 -0.11
CA PHE A 90 27.15 11.19 -0.96
C PHE A 90 26.51 12.59 -0.94
N GLY A 91 25.67 12.86 0.06
CA GLY A 91 25.09 14.16 0.38
C GLY A 91 23.77 14.48 -0.32
N ASP A 92 23.02 15.40 0.29
CA ASP A 92 21.64 15.71 -0.10
C ASP A 92 21.55 16.61 -1.34
N ARG A 93 21.32 16.00 -2.51
CA ARG A 93 20.90 16.71 -3.73
C ARG A 93 19.41 16.52 -4.01
N TYR A 94 18.58 16.51 -2.98
CA TYR A 94 17.14 16.36 -3.07
C TYR A 94 16.45 17.02 -1.86
N ASN A 95 15.16 17.32 -1.99
CA ASN A 95 14.35 17.82 -0.88
C ASN A 95 13.69 16.65 -0.14
N SER A 96 14.17 16.32 1.06
CA SER A 96 13.59 15.27 1.90
C SER A 96 12.37 15.73 2.69
N THR A 97 11.95 16.99 2.52
CA THR A 97 11.03 17.75 3.38
C THR A 97 11.57 18.08 4.78
N ALA A 98 12.62 17.41 5.24
CA ALA A 98 13.25 17.64 6.55
C ALA A 98 14.57 18.44 6.46
N ASN A 99 15.27 18.40 5.30
CA ASN A 99 16.62 18.97 5.15
C ASN A 99 16.66 20.41 4.61
N GLY A 100 15.51 21.05 4.37
CA GLY A 100 15.41 22.44 3.91
C GLY A 100 15.87 22.68 2.47
N ARG A 101 16.10 21.64 1.66
CA ARG A 101 16.61 21.73 0.27
C ARG A 101 15.53 22.08 -0.76
N THR A 102 14.73 23.13 -0.50
CA THR A 102 13.53 23.47 -1.28
C THR A 102 13.75 23.86 -2.75
N THR A 103 15.00 24.09 -3.18
CA THR A 103 15.34 24.32 -4.59
C THR A 103 15.35 23.05 -5.44
N TYR A 104 15.25 21.87 -4.81
CA TYR A 104 15.20 20.57 -5.47
C TYR A 104 13.78 19.99 -5.43
N PRO A 105 13.42 19.16 -6.42
CA PRO A 105 12.24 18.31 -6.33
C PRO A 105 12.24 17.45 -5.08
N VAL A 106 11.05 17.08 -4.62
CA VAL A 106 10.85 16.27 -3.43
C VAL A 106 11.17 14.82 -3.71
N VAL A 107 12.03 14.24 -2.87
CA VAL A 107 12.19 12.80 -2.69
C VAL A 107 12.05 12.55 -1.20
N ALA A 108 10.91 12.03 -0.76
CA ALA A 108 10.52 11.95 0.65
C ALA A 108 11.21 10.80 1.42
N ASP A 109 12.54 10.73 1.33
CA ASP A 109 13.40 9.80 2.06
C ASP A 109 14.37 10.60 2.94
N PRO A 110 13.91 11.14 4.08
CA PRO A 110 14.79 11.81 5.03
C PRO A 110 15.71 10.80 5.73
N GLU A 111 16.84 11.29 6.22
CA GLU A 111 17.61 10.54 7.22
C GLU A 111 16.76 10.38 8.48
N THR A 112 16.70 9.17 9.03
CA THR A 112 15.86 8.87 10.19
C THR A 112 16.28 7.58 10.88
N ASP A 113 16.11 7.55 12.19
CA ASP A 113 16.11 6.34 13.02
C ASP A 113 14.69 6.16 13.58
N GLU A 114 14.00 5.07 13.23
CA GLU A 114 12.59 4.92 13.60
C GLU A 114 12.17 3.47 13.88
N ILE A 115 11.23 3.29 14.81
CA ILE A 115 10.52 2.03 15.03
C ILE A 115 9.30 2.01 14.11
N ASN A 116 9.29 1.10 13.13
CA ASN A 116 8.14 0.90 12.25
C ASN A 116 7.07 0.02 12.89
N GLN A 117 7.49 -0.97 13.67
CA GLN A 117 6.58 -1.93 14.29
C GLN A 117 7.05 -2.30 15.70
N ALA A 118 6.12 -2.30 16.64
CA ALA A 118 6.31 -2.79 18.00
C ALA A 118 4.95 -3.18 18.56
N TRP A 119 4.62 -4.47 18.47
CA TRP A 119 3.28 -4.95 18.83
C TRP A 119 3.31 -6.35 19.44
N ILE A 120 2.32 -6.61 20.28
CA ILE A 120 1.95 -7.94 20.76
C ILE A 120 0.70 -8.40 20.03
N GLY A 121 0.65 -9.68 19.66
CA GLY A 121 -0.50 -10.24 18.97
C GLY A 121 -0.83 -11.65 19.41
N TYR A 122 -2.08 -12.01 19.15
CA TYR A 122 -2.62 -13.35 19.35
C TYR A 122 -3.33 -13.81 18.08
N SER A 123 -3.19 -15.08 17.71
CA SER A 123 -3.94 -15.68 16.60
C SER A 123 -4.23 -17.16 16.83
N ASN A 124 -5.41 -17.59 16.39
CA ASN A 124 -5.79 -18.98 16.21
C ASN A 124 -6.62 -19.13 14.91
N ASP A 125 -7.24 -20.30 14.69
CA ASP A 125 -7.93 -20.64 13.44
C ASP A 125 -9.04 -19.66 13.03
N GLY A 126 -9.67 -18.96 13.98
CA GLY A 126 -10.82 -18.09 13.72
C GLY A 126 -10.64 -16.65 14.14
N PHE A 127 -9.62 -16.34 14.94
CA PHE A 127 -9.44 -15.03 15.54
C PHE A 127 -7.99 -14.58 15.47
N ASN A 128 -7.78 -13.29 15.24
CA ASN A 128 -6.50 -12.62 15.40
C ASN A 128 -6.68 -11.25 16.04
N ALA A 129 -5.70 -10.81 16.80
CA ALA A 129 -5.62 -9.44 17.29
C ALA A 129 -4.17 -8.98 17.46
N ALA A 130 -3.93 -7.68 17.32
CA ALA A 130 -2.65 -7.05 17.60
C ALA A 130 -2.84 -5.69 18.27
N LEU A 131 -1.97 -5.38 19.23
CA LEU A 131 -1.93 -4.10 19.94
C LEU A 131 -0.51 -3.54 19.89
N GLY A 132 -0.40 -2.27 19.48
CA GLY A 132 0.85 -1.52 19.41
C GLY A 132 1.05 -0.92 18.02
N ARG A 133 2.29 -0.51 17.74
CA ARG A 133 2.66 0.07 16.46
C ARG A 133 2.72 -1.02 15.40
N GLN A 134 1.93 -0.90 14.35
CA GLN A 134 1.79 -1.92 13.32
C GLN A 134 1.52 -1.31 11.95
N ARG A 135 1.71 -2.10 10.90
CA ARG A 135 1.24 -1.77 9.56
C ARG A 135 -0.26 -2.06 9.49
N VAL A 136 -1.05 -1.11 8.99
CA VAL A 136 -2.46 -1.30 8.66
C VAL A 136 -2.60 -1.20 7.15
N MET A 137 -2.86 -2.34 6.51
CA MET A 137 -2.99 -2.45 5.05
C MET A 137 -4.33 -3.13 4.75
N LEU A 138 -5.22 -2.41 4.06
CA LEU A 138 -6.55 -2.93 3.70
C LEU A 138 -6.68 -3.00 2.18
N ASP A 139 -7.21 -4.11 1.68
CA ASP A 139 -7.44 -4.38 0.25
C ASP A 139 -6.22 -4.07 -0.63
N ASN A 140 -6.40 -3.27 -1.67
CA ASN A 140 -5.32 -2.81 -2.57
C ASN A 140 -4.52 -1.64 -1.98
N GLN A 141 -4.78 -1.24 -0.73
CA GLN A 141 -4.17 -0.11 -0.03
C GLN A 141 -4.58 1.27 -0.56
N ARG A 142 -5.71 1.38 -1.27
CA ARG A 142 -6.26 2.67 -1.74
C ARG A 142 -6.75 3.57 -0.61
N PHE A 143 -7.02 3.00 0.56
CA PHE A 143 -7.44 3.75 1.74
C PHE A 143 -6.42 3.73 2.86
N PHE A 144 -5.88 2.54 3.17
CA PHE A 144 -4.92 2.34 4.27
C PHE A 144 -3.77 1.46 3.79
N GLY A 145 -2.54 1.97 3.91
CA GLY A 145 -1.33 1.29 3.48
C GLY A 145 -0.08 1.78 4.22
N ASN A 146 1.05 1.12 3.96
CA ASN A 146 2.32 1.41 4.61
C ASN A 146 3.30 2.21 3.73
N VAL A 147 2.95 2.50 2.47
CA VAL A 147 3.81 3.27 1.55
C VAL A 147 5.21 2.66 1.40
N GLY A 148 5.30 1.34 1.24
CA GLY A 148 6.59 0.62 1.16
C GLY A 148 7.52 0.99 0.00
N TRP A 149 7.12 1.92 -0.88
CA TRP A 149 7.97 2.50 -1.91
C TRP A 149 9.09 3.36 -1.35
N ARG A 150 8.79 4.17 -0.31
CA ARG A 150 9.74 5.07 0.35
C ARG A 150 10.71 4.28 1.24
N GLN A 151 11.80 4.92 1.65
CA GLN A 151 12.73 4.30 2.60
C GLN A 151 12.08 4.22 3.98
N ASN A 152 11.48 5.31 4.47
CA ASN A 152 10.68 5.25 5.69
C ASN A 152 9.22 4.88 5.39
N GLU A 153 8.64 4.03 6.25
CA GLU A 153 7.29 3.52 6.06
C GLU A 153 6.24 4.26 6.89
N GLN A 154 5.00 4.25 6.40
CA GLN A 154 3.86 4.66 7.19
C GLN A 154 3.45 3.52 8.14
N SER A 155 3.31 3.83 9.42
CA SER A 155 2.84 2.89 10.45
C SER A 155 1.75 3.51 11.31
N PHE A 156 1.06 2.69 12.11
CA PHE A 156 -0.05 3.12 12.94
C PHE A 156 0.10 2.58 14.35
N ASP A 157 -0.08 3.44 15.34
CA ASP A 157 -0.34 2.99 16.70
C ASP A 157 -1.83 2.59 16.76
N ALA A 158 -2.10 1.30 16.92
CA ALA A 158 -3.42 0.75 16.69
C ALA A 158 -3.73 -0.49 17.55
N PHE A 159 -5.03 -0.73 17.72
CA PHE A 159 -5.57 -2.04 18.06
C PHE A 159 -6.27 -2.61 16.83
N SER A 160 -5.94 -3.83 16.44
CA SER A 160 -6.59 -4.54 15.34
C SER A 160 -7.12 -5.88 15.83
N ALA A 161 -8.29 -6.28 15.32
CA ALA A 161 -8.86 -7.59 15.56
C ALA A 161 -9.60 -8.10 14.31
N GLY A 162 -9.49 -9.39 14.05
CA GLY A 162 -10.18 -10.08 12.97
C GLY A 162 -10.86 -11.34 13.47
N TYR A 163 -12.06 -11.62 12.96
CA TYR A 163 -12.81 -12.84 13.27
C TYR A 163 -13.40 -13.45 11.99
N ALA A 164 -13.12 -14.72 11.75
CA ALA A 164 -13.68 -15.51 10.65
C ALA A 164 -14.88 -16.34 11.13
N PHE A 165 -16.05 -16.11 10.53
CA PHE A 165 -17.29 -16.77 10.89
C PHE A 165 -17.38 -18.18 10.27
N GLY A 166 -16.60 -19.12 10.81
CA GLY A 166 -16.57 -20.50 10.34
C GLY A 166 -15.97 -20.66 8.93
N HIS A 167 -15.92 -21.90 8.45
CA HIS A 167 -15.35 -22.18 7.13
C HIS A 167 -16.22 -21.64 6.01
N GLY A 168 -15.68 -20.71 5.22
CA GLY A 168 -16.36 -20.09 4.07
C GLY A 168 -17.34 -18.97 4.42
N GLY A 169 -17.50 -18.65 5.71
CA GLY A 169 -18.26 -17.49 6.14
C GLY A 169 -17.45 -16.18 6.06
N PRO A 170 -18.07 -15.05 6.43
CA PRO A 170 -17.42 -13.76 6.31
C PRO A 170 -16.27 -13.63 7.30
N THR A 171 -15.32 -12.76 6.99
CA THR A 171 -14.30 -12.30 7.93
C THR A 171 -14.56 -10.85 8.28
N LEU A 172 -14.81 -10.56 9.55
CA LEU A 172 -14.95 -9.20 10.05
C LEU A 172 -13.62 -8.74 10.65
N ARG A 173 -13.17 -7.55 10.29
CA ARG A 173 -12.03 -6.87 10.89
C ARG A 173 -12.49 -5.56 11.50
N TYR A 174 -11.94 -5.27 12.67
CA TYR A 174 -12.06 -3.99 13.35
C TYR A 174 -10.67 -3.46 13.65
N VAL A 175 -10.42 -2.20 13.32
CA VAL A 175 -9.17 -1.51 13.67
C VAL A 175 -9.51 -0.18 14.33
N TYR A 176 -9.01 0.00 15.55
CA TYR A 176 -8.92 1.30 16.19
C TYR A 176 -7.57 1.93 15.88
N LEU A 177 -7.56 3.18 15.41
CA LEU A 177 -6.36 3.96 15.12
C LEU A 177 -6.23 5.08 16.15
N ASP A 178 -5.11 5.08 16.89
CA ASP A 178 -4.73 6.17 17.80
C ASP A 178 -3.84 7.20 17.10
N ARG A 179 -2.96 6.73 16.23
CA ARG A 179 -1.97 7.56 15.55
C ARG A 179 -1.57 7.00 14.20
N VAL A 180 -1.23 7.87 13.26
CA VAL A 180 -0.44 7.52 12.07
C VAL A 180 0.94 8.17 12.14
N LEU A 181 1.98 7.40 11.88
CA LEU A 181 3.35 7.88 11.65
C LEU A 181 3.61 7.83 10.16
N ARG A 182 4.13 8.92 9.61
CA ARG A 182 4.19 9.19 8.18
C ARG A 182 5.59 8.92 7.64
N VAL A 183 5.68 8.73 6.32
CA VAL A 183 6.94 8.48 5.59
C VAL A 183 7.98 9.60 5.70
N PHE A 184 7.63 10.79 6.22
CA PHE A 184 8.52 11.95 6.26
C PHE A 184 9.45 11.99 7.48
N GLY A 185 9.52 10.90 8.25
CA GLY A 185 10.50 10.67 9.33
C GLY A 185 10.13 11.31 10.66
N HIS A 186 10.40 10.60 11.76
CA HIS A 186 10.13 11.08 13.12
C HIS A 186 10.91 12.36 13.52
N GLU A 187 12.01 12.65 12.84
CA GLU A 187 12.83 13.84 13.11
C GLU A 187 12.42 15.07 12.28
N ASN A 188 11.36 14.99 11.47
CA ASN A 188 10.94 16.11 10.64
C ASN A 188 10.65 17.37 11.49
N PRO A 189 11.19 18.55 11.14
CA PRO A 189 10.96 19.78 11.90
C PRO A 189 9.49 20.23 11.87
N ASN A 190 8.70 19.77 10.89
CA ASN A 190 7.26 20.01 10.86
C ASN A 190 6.51 18.83 11.51
N PRO A 191 5.87 19.02 12.69
CA PRO A 191 5.13 17.95 13.36
C PRO A 191 4.02 17.34 12.50
N LEU A 192 3.36 18.14 11.67
CA LEU A 192 2.29 17.68 10.79
C LEU A 192 2.79 16.80 9.63
N LEU A 193 4.09 16.74 9.38
CA LEU A 193 4.66 15.76 8.45
C LEU A 193 5.13 14.49 9.16
N ARG A 194 5.35 14.52 10.48
CA ARG A 194 5.83 13.35 11.23
C ARG A 194 4.72 12.35 11.49
N GLU A 195 3.66 12.82 12.10
CA GLU A 195 2.60 11.99 12.66
C GLU A 195 1.32 12.79 12.82
N TRP A 196 0.18 12.11 12.85
CA TRP A 196 -1.10 12.69 13.25
C TRP A 196 -1.76 11.84 14.34
N SER A 197 -2.33 12.51 15.34
CA SER A 197 -3.24 11.93 16.32
C SER A 197 -4.61 11.70 15.68
N LEU A 198 -5.15 10.51 15.90
CA LEU A 198 -6.38 10.03 15.31
C LEU A 198 -7.40 9.61 16.38
N ASP A 199 -8.66 9.59 15.96
CA ASP A 199 -9.72 8.75 16.54
C ASP A 199 -10.34 7.98 15.36
N GLY A 200 -9.72 6.86 15.02
CA GLY A 200 -10.11 6.08 13.85
C GLY A 200 -10.80 4.79 14.22
N HIS A 201 -11.96 4.53 13.61
CA HIS A 201 -12.68 3.27 13.68
C HIS A 201 -12.86 2.72 12.27
N LEU A 202 -12.18 1.62 11.98
CA LEU A 202 -12.29 0.92 10.70
C LEU A 202 -13.05 -0.39 10.90
N LEU A 203 -14.16 -0.55 10.19
CA LEU A 203 -14.88 -1.82 10.06
C LEU A 203 -14.75 -2.31 8.62
N HIS A 204 -14.33 -3.56 8.45
CA HIS A 204 -14.07 -4.16 7.15
C HIS A 204 -14.55 -5.61 7.14
N LEU A 205 -15.36 -5.96 6.15
CA LEU A 205 -15.99 -7.27 6.02
C LEU A 205 -15.61 -7.90 4.69
N ASP A 206 -14.95 -9.03 4.71
CA ASP A 206 -14.64 -9.85 3.54
C ASP A 206 -15.59 -11.04 3.43
N GLN A 207 -16.16 -11.29 2.25
CA GLN A 207 -16.91 -12.51 1.95
C GLN A 207 -16.51 -13.07 0.58
N THR A 208 -16.22 -14.36 0.53
CA THR A 208 -16.06 -15.07 -0.76
C THR A 208 -17.43 -15.42 -1.34
N LEU A 209 -17.67 -15.04 -2.58
CA LEU A 209 -18.89 -15.27 -3.34
C LEU A 209 -18.59 -16.08 -4.61
N PRO A 210 -19.60 -16.66 -5.31
CA PRO A 210 -19.40 -17.55 -6.47
C PRO A 210 -18.63 -16.98 -7.67
N LEU A 211 -18.30 -15.69 -7.68
CA LEU A 211 -17.57 -15.03 -8.76
C LEU A 211 -16.43 -14.15 -8.24
N GLY A 212 -16.10 -14.18 -6.95
CA GLY A 212 -15.06 -13.31 -6.42
C GLY A 212 -15.14 -13.08 -4.92
N SER A 213 -14.37 -12.13 -4.43
CA SER A 213 -14.42 -11.66 -3.05
C SER A 213 -15.06 -10.28 -3.01
N LEU A 214 -16.05 -10.13 -2.14
CA LEU A 214 -16.68 -8.85 -1.80
C LEU A 214 -16.08 -8.37 -0.48
N ALA A 215 -15.50 -7.18 -0.49
CA ALA A 215 -15.21 -6.40 0.70
C ALA A 215 -16.27 -5.30 0.85
N ALA A 216 -16.76 -5.09 2.07
CA ALA A 216 -17.60 -3.95 2.42
C ALA A 216 -17.00 -3.27 3.65
N TYR A 217 -17.01 -1.94 3.67
CA TYR A 217 -16.29 -1.20 4.70
C TYR A 217 -16.96 0.09 5.14
N ALA A 218 -16.68 0.45 6.39
CA ALA A 218 -16.99 1.72 7.01
C ALA A 218 -15.76 2.22 7.75
N TYR A 219 -15.20 3.34 7.30
CA TYR A 219 -14.01 3.97 7.88
C TYR A 219 -14.41 5.33 8.42
N LEU A 220 -14.40 5.48 9.73
CA LEU A 220 -14.72 6.73 10.43
C LEU A 220 -13.45 7.21 11.09
N VAL A 221 -12.85 8.29 10.59
CA VAL A 221 -11.57 8.78 11.10
C VAL A 221 -11.71 10.24 11.45
N GLU A 222 -11.58 10.57 12.73
CA GLU A 222 -11.25 11.91 13.19
C GLU A 222 -9.73 12.08 13.13
N ASN A 223 -9.27 13.04 12.34
CA ASN A 223 -7.89 13.50 12.38
C ASN A 223 -7.84 14.74 13.29
N LYS A 224 -7.18 14.60 14.44
CA LYS A 224 -7.15 15.64 15.48
C LYS A 224 -6.17 16.77 15.15
N ASP A 225 -5.23 16.54 14.23
CA ASP A 225 -4.21 17.51 13.82
C ASP A 225 -4.55 18.24 12.52
N ILE A 226 -5.23 17.57 11.58
CA ILE A 226 -5.71 18.14 10.31
C ILE A 226 -7.22 17.89 10.20
N ALA A 227 -8.02 18.77 10.81
CA ALA A 227 -9.48 18.60 10.90
C ALA A 227 -10.18 18.40 9.55
N THR A 228 -9.68 18.99 8.46
CA THR A 228 -10.24 18.82 7.10
C THR A 228 -10.07 17.39 6.55
N LEU A 229 -9.21 16.56 7.16
CA LEU A 229 -9.04 15.14 6.82
C LEU A 229 -9.90 14.22 7.71
N SER A 230 -10.73 14.78 8.60
CA SER A 230 -11.69 14.01 9.37
C SER A 230 -12.86 13.60 8.47
N THR A 231 -12.94 12.32 8.14
CA THR A 231 -13.88 11.82 7.13
C THR A 231 -14.57 10.55 7.61
N ARG A 232 -15.78 10.32 7.09
CA ARG A 232 -16.42 9.01 7.12
C ARG A 232 -16.57 8.50 5.69
N THR A 233 -16.13 7.28 5.46
CA THR A 233 -16.13 6.64 4.14
C THR A 233 -16.86 5.30 4.24
N PHE A 234 -17.87 5.10 3.41
CA PHE A 234 -18.58 3.83 3.27
C PHE A 234 -18.39 3.32 1.85
N GLY A 235 -18.05 2.05 1.68
CA GLY A 235 -17.82 1.53 0.34
C GLY A 235 -17.84 0.01 0.26
N ALA A 236 -17.71 -0.46 -0.97
CA ALA A 236 -17.63 -1.86 -1.29
C ALA A 236 -16.72 -2.09 -2.49
N ARG A 237 -15.93 -3.16 -2.41
CA ARG A 237 -15.00 -3.59 -3.44
C ARG A 237 -15.30 -5.03 -3.81
N TRP A 238 -15.46 -5.30 -5.09
CA TRP A 238 -15.62 -6.65 -5.62
C TRP A 238 -14.45 -7.00 -6.54
N THR A 239 -13.74 -8.07 -6.22
CA THR A 239 -12.65 -8.58 -7.05
C THR A 239 -12.91 -10.01 -7.44
N GLY A 240 -12.60 -10.39 -8.68
CA GLY A 240 -12.86 -11.74 -9.16
C GLY A 240 -11.95 -12.14 -10.30
N LYS A 241 -11.95 -13.44 -10.59
CA LYS A 241 -11.25 -14.01 -11.74
C LYS A 241 -12.02 -15.20 -12.29
N HIS A 242 -11.99 -15.35 -13.61
CA HIS A 242 -12.60 -16.46 -14.31
C HIS A 242 -11.65 -16.97 -15.41
N ALA A 243 -11.28 -18.24 -15.33
CA ALA A 243 -10.43 -18.86 -16.33
C ALA A 243 -11.26 -19.41 -17.49
N PHE A 244 -10.79 -19.17 -18.71
CA PHE A 244 -11.28 -19.74 -19.96
C PHE A 244 -10.11 -20.39 -20.70
N ASP A 245 -10.38 -21.06 -21.83
CA ASP A 245 -9.32 -21.75 -22.55
C ASP A 245 -8.27 -20.77 -23.07
N GLY A 246 -7.05 -20.90 -22.57
CA GLY A 246 -5.90 -20.08 -22.94
C GLY A 246 -5.76 -18.72 -22.25
N ALA A 247 -6.69 -18.31 -21.39
CA ALA A 247 -6.61 -17.02 -20.69
C ALA A 247 -7.48 -16.90 -19.42
N THR A 248 -7.19 -15.90 -18.59
CA THR A 248 -7.94 -15.61 -17.35
C THR A 248 -8.42 -14.17 -17.37
N LEU A 249 -9.73 -13.96 -17.17
CA LEU A 249 -10.34 -12.64 -17.04
C LEU A 249 -10.37 -12.30 -15.55
N GLY A 250 -9.75 -11.21 -15.15
CA GLY A 250 -9.87 -10.62 -13.81
C GLY A 250 -10.70 -9.34 -13.84
N TRP A 251 -11.25 -8.96 -12.70
CA TRP A 251 -11.91 -7.68 -12.52
C TRP A 251 -11.75 -7.17 -11.09
N ALA A 252 -11.67 -5.86 -10.97
CA ALA A 252 -11.95 -5.13 -9.74
C ALA A 252 -12.98 -4.04 -10.02
N VAL A 253 -13.99 -3.95 -9.16
CA VAL A 253 -14.97 -2.86 -9.16
C VAL A 253 -15.06 -2.33 -7.75
N GLU A 254 -15.03 -1.02 -7.58
CA GLU A 254 -15.12 -0.39 -6.27
C GLU A 254 -15.97 0.87 -6.31
N TRP A 255 -16.72 1.09 -5.24
CA TRP A 255 -17.50 2.30 -5.03
C TRP A 255 -17.37 2.72 -3.57
N ALA A 256 -17.17 4.01 -3.32
CA ALA A 256 -17.27 4.57 -1.97
C ALA A 256 -17.90 5.97 -1.98
N ASP A 257 -18.62 6.29 -0.92
CA ASP A 257 -19.11 7.63 -0.60
C ASP A 257 -18.36 8.12 0.64
N GLN A 258 -17.75 9.31 0.54
CA GLN A 258 -17.00 9.96 1.60
C GLN A 258 -17.65 11.31 1.95
N SER A 259 -17.80 11.59 3.24
CA SER A 259 -18.31 12.88 3.74
C SER A 259 -17.53 13.36 4.94
N ASP A 260 -17.78 14.60 5.36
CA ASP A 260 -17.26 15.17 6.60
C ASP A 260 -17.61 14.28 7.82
N TYR A 261 -16.75 14.34 8.83
CA TYR A 261 -16.94 13.62 10.09
C TYR A 261 -16.29 14.36 11.25
N ALA A 262 -16.86 14.18 12.45
CA ALA A 262 -16.37 14.73 13.71
C ALA A 262 -16.10 16.25 13.65
N ASN A 263 -14.85 16.66 13.77
CA ASN A 263 -14.40 18.05 13.83
C ASN A 263 -14.18 18.70 12.45
N ASN A 264 -14.51 18.04 11.33
CA ASN A 264 -14.26 18.59 10.00
C ASN A 264 -15.09 19.87 9.74
N PRO A 265 -14.44 21.03 9.49
CA PRO A 265 -15.16 22.28 9.26
C PRO A 265 -15.72 22.41 7.82
N ALA A 266 -15.30 21.54 6.90
CA ALA A 266 -15.74 21.55 5.52
C ALA A 266 -17.04 20.73 5.36
N ALA A 267 -18.01 21.25 4.61
CA ALA A 267 -19.19 20.49 4.20
C ALA A 267 -18.85 19.63 2.96
N GLN A 268 -18.00 18.63 3.14
CA GLN A 268 -17.51 17.80 2.03
C GLN A 268 -18.44 16.60 1.76
N SER A 269 -18.63 16.29 0.49
CA SER A 269 -19.30 15.06 0.06
C SER A 269 -18.76 14.67 -1.30
N ALA A 270 -17.99 13.59 -1.35
CA ALA A 270 -17.35 13.13 -2.57
C ALA A 270 -17.56 11.63 -2.77
N ARG A 271 -17.41 11.17 -4.02
CA ARG A 271 -17.55 9.77 -4.39
C ARG A 271 -16.26 9.24 -4.99
N TYR A 272 -16.04 7.96 -4.82
CA TYR A 272 -14.98 7.22 -5.47
C TYR A 272 -15.57 6.06 -6.27
N ARG A 273 -15.03 5.83 -7.47
CA ARG A 273 -15.37 4.66 -8.30
C ARG A 273 -14.14 4.12 -9.01
N LEU A 274 -14.07 2.80 -9.11
CA LEU A 274 -13.06 2.08 -9.89
C LEU A 274 -13.74 0.99 -10.72
N VAL A 275 -13.34 0.87 -11.98
CA VAL A 275 -13.59 -0.31 -12.82
C VAL A 275 -12.27 -0.70 -13.47
N GLU A 276 -11.80 -1.91 -13.18
CA GLU A 276 -10.49 -2.38 -13.62
C GLU A 276 -10.55 -3.84 -14.10
N PRO A 277 -10.90 -4.10 -15.38
CA PRO A 277 -10.75 -5.42 -15.98
C PRO A 277 -9.27 -5.75 -16.27
N SER A 278 -8.94 -7.03 -16.21
CA SER A 278 -7.64 -7.56 -16.62
C SER A 278 -7.78 -8.86 -17.40
N VAL A 279 -6.82 -9.15 -18.27
CA VAL A 279 -6.71 -10.43 -18.96
C VAL A 279 -5.28 -10.94 -18.90
N ASP A 280 -5.14 -12.18 -18.44
CA ASP A 280 -3.88 -12.93 -18.44
C ASP A 280 -3.84 -13.88 -19.64
N ILE A 281 -2.87 -13.70 -20.54
CA ILE A 281 -2.68 -14.51 -21.75
C ILE A 281 -1.20 -14.89 -21.86
N ARG A 282 -0.88 -16.20 -21.81
CA ARG A 282 0.47 -16.74 -22.08
C ARG A 282 1.62 -16.00 -21.36
N SER A 283 1.42 -15.63 -20.08
CA SER A 283 2.36 -14.88 -19.21
C SER A 283 2.40 -13.35 -19.39
N ILE A 284 1.50 -12.79 -20.20
CA ILE A 284 1.27 -11.35 -20.31
C ILE A 284 -0.05 -11.04 -19.61
N THR A 285 -0.03 -10.01 -18.76
CA THR A 285 -1.20 -9.43 -18.13
C THR A 285 -1.46 -8.08 -18.77
N ILE A 286 -2.67 -7.88 -19.28
CA ILE A 286 -3.16 -6.58 -19.76
C ILE A 286 -4.26 -6.14 -18.80
N LYS A 287 -4.17 -4.91 -18.32
CA LYS A 287 -5.11 -4.32 -17.36
C LYS A 287 -5.51 -2.95 -17.84
N ALA A 288 -6.81 -2.68 -17.91
CA ALA A 288 -7.33 -1.35 -18.17
C ALA A 288 -8.06 -0.88 -16.93
N GLY A 289 -7.98 0.40 -16.62
CA GLY A 289 -8.65 0.96 -15.46
C GLY A 289 -9.29 2.30 -15.74
N TRP A 290 -10.41 2.53 -15.08
CA TRP A 290 -11.07 3.81 -14.97
C TRP A 290 -11.32 4.07 -13.50
N GLU A 291 -10.58 5.03 -12.95
CA GLU A 291 -10.66 5.44 -11.55
C GLU A 291 -11.09 6.89 -11.47
N VAL A 292 -12.06 7.19 -10.60
CA VAL A 292 -12.49 8.56 -10.36
C VAL A 292 -12.52 8.85 -8.87
N LEU A 293 -11.78 9.88 -8.47
CA LEU A 293 -11.87 10.54 -7.18
C LEU A 293 -12.67 11.82 -7.38
N GLY A 294 -13.91 11.84 -6.90
CA GLY A 294 -14.82 12.94 -7.16
C GLY A 294 -14.38 14.26 -6.52
N GLY A 295 -14.72 15.36 -7.16
CA GLY A 295 -14.56 16.71 -6.61
C GLY A 295 -15.61 17.66 -7.18
N ASP A 296 -15.78 18.81 -6.54
CA ASP A 296 -16.80 19.81 -6.87
C ASP A 296 -16.24 21.24 -6.98
N GLY A 297 -14.91 21.36 -7.05
CA GLY A 297 -14.18 22.63 -7.04
C GLY A 297 -14.00 23.27 -5.67
N HIS A 298 -14.63 22.72 -4.62
CA HIS A 298 -14.52 23.19 -3.23
C HIS A 298 -13.97 22.11 -2.29
N SER A 299 -14.32 20.85 -2.53
CA SER A 299 -13.88 19.67 -1.81
C SER A 299 -13.65 18.51 -2.77
N ALA A 300 -12.83 17.55 -2.36
CA ALA A 300 -12.55 16.37 -3.16
C ALA A 300 -12.36 15.13 -2.29
N PHE A 301 -12.55 13.96 -2.91
CA PHE A 301 -12.32 12.67 -2.26
C PHE A 301 -10.85 12.52 -1.86
N GLY A 302 -10.57 12.26 -0.59
CA GLY A 302 -9.23 12.13 -0.05
C GLY A 302 -8.91 10.72 0.44
N THR A 303 -7.67 10.28 0.18
CA THR A 303 -7.14 8.99 0.66
C THR A 303 -5.83 9.19 1.43
N PRO A 304 -5.81 10.01 2.50
CA PRO A 304 -4.56 10.47 3.11
C PRO A 304 -3.72 9.35 3.72
N TYR A 305 -4.31 8.19 4.02
CA TYR A 305 -3.63 7.05 4.65
C TYR A 305 -3.25 5.94 3.65
N ALA A 306 -3.43 6.16 2.35
CA ALA A 306 -3.18 5.16 1.31
C ALA A 306 -1.68 4.96 1.00
N THR A 307 -1.37 3.86 0.32
CA THR A 307 -0.08 3.71 -0.38
C THR A 307 -0.14 4.50 -1.69
N LEU A 308 -0.11 5.82 -1.58
CA LEU A 308 -0.43 6.75 -2.67
C LEU A 308 0.39 6.53 -3.95
N HIS A 309 1.70 6.25 -3.84
CA HIS A 309 2.60 5.99 -4.98
C HIS A 309 2.16 4.80 -5.86
N ALA A 310 1.32 3.89 -5.36
CA ALA A 310 0.80 2.77 -6.15
C ALA A 310 -0.34 3.17 -7.10
N PHE A 311 -0.81 4.41 -7.04
CA PHE A 311 -2.00 4.89 -7.75
C PHE A 311 -1.71 6.17 -8.52
N ASN A 312 -2.48 6.41 -9.58
CA ASN A 312 -2.46 7.66 -10.35
C ASN A 312 -1.08 8.04 -10.90
N GLY A 313 -0.33 7.04 -11.38
CA GLY A 313 1.02 7.20 -11.92
C GLY A 313 2.12 7.06 -10.87
N TRP A 314 3.37 7.14 -11.32
CA TRP A 314 4.57 7.08 -10.51
C TRP A 314 5.28 8.44 -10.39
N ALA A 315 4.77 9.48 -11.07
CA ALA A 315 5.27 10.84 -10.94
C ALA A 315 4.80 11.55 -9.65
N ASP A 316 3.97 10.91 -8.82
CA ASP A 316 3.50 11.43 -7.53
C ASP A 316 2.78 12.81 -7.64
N ARG A 317 2.15 13.10 -8.79
CA ARG A 317 1.43 14.37 -8.99
C ARG A 317 0.08 14.43 -8.29
N PHE A 318 -0.51 13.26 -8.00
CA PHE A 318 -1.84 13.13 -7.41
C PHE A 318 -1.80 12.46 -6.01
N LEU A 319 -0.72 12.70 -5.25
CA LEU A 319 -0.67 12.33 -3.81
C LEU A 319 -1.74 13.05 -2.97
N SER A 320 -2.32 14.13 -3.50
CA SER A 320 -3.52 14.77 -3.00
C SER A 320 -4.45 15.03 -4.18
N THR A 321 -5.72 14.67 -4.03
CA THR A 321 -6.72 14.88 -5.07
C THR A 321 -6.96 16.38 -5.25
N PRO A 322 -6.92 16.92 -6.48
CA PRO A 322 -7.33 18.29 -6.78
C PRO A 322 -8.78 18.57 -6.37
N LEU A 323 -9.13 19.82 -6.08
CA LEU A 323 -10.50 20.19 -5.67
C LEU A 323 -11.56 19.87 -6.75
N ASP A 324 -11.18 19.92 -8.02
CA ASP A 324 -12.04 19.51 -9.13
C ASP A 324 -12.07 17.98 -9.33
N GLY A 325 -11.49 17.20 -8.42
CA GLY A 325 -11.41 15.74 -8.52
C GLY A 325 -10.41 15.27 -9.57
N LEU A 326 -10.41 13.97 -9.83
CA LEU A 326 -9.53 13.28 -10.78
C LEU A 326 -10.28 12.15 -11.49
N ASP A 327 -10.34 12.18 -12.81
CA ASP A 327 -10.70 11.07 -13.72
C ASP A 327 -9.39 10.55 -14.33
N ASP A 328 -8.95 9.37 -13.88
CA ASP A 328 -7.75 8.67 -14.36
C ASP A 328 -8.16 7.45 -15.17
N ARG A 329 -7.74 7.42 -16.43
CA ARG A 329 -7.92 6.29 -17.34
C ARG A 329 -6.58 5.75 -17.75
N TYR A 330 -6.37 4.46 -17.53
CA TYR A 330 -5.07 3.86 -17.75
C TYR A 330 -5.10 2.50 -18.41
N LEU A 331 -3.97 2.18 -19.04
CA LEU A 331 -3.65 0.87 -19.57
C LEU A 331 -2.30 0.45 -19.00
N SER A 332 -2.26 -0.75 -18.43
CA SER A 332 -1.06 -1.41 -17.90
C SER A 332 -0.87 -2.72 -18.65
N VAL A 333 0.35 -2.96 -19.13
CA VAL A 333 0.76 -4.24 -19.70
C VAL A 333 2.00 -4.71 -18.98
N GLY A 334 2.03 -5.96 -18.56
CA GLY A 334 3.18 -6.53 -17.90
C GLY A 334 3.31 -8.02 -18.15
N GLY A 335 4.45 -8.57 -17.77
CA GLY A 335 4.69 -10.00 -17.92
C GLY A 335 6.04 -10.40 -17.37
N LYS A 336 6.44 -11.64 -17.68
CA LYS A 336 7.74 -12.18 -17.29
C LYS A 336 8.57 -12.56 -18.52
N ILE A 337 9.85 -12.23 -18.49
CA ILE A 337 10.87 -12.72 -19.43
C ILE A 337 11.92 -13.43 -18.60
N GLY A 338 11.82 -14.77 -18.54
CA GLY A 338 12.63 -15.58 -17.62
C GLY A 338 12.35 -15.20 -16.16
N LYS A 339 13.38 -14.78 -15.43
CA LYS A 339 13.25 -14.29 -14.04
C LYS A 339 12.84 -12.81 -13.96
N ALA A 340 13.01 -12.05 -15.04
CA ALA A 340 12.67 -10.64 -15.06
C ALA A 340 11.15 -10.46 -15.11
N ALA A 341 10.59 -9.66 -14.22
CA ALA A 341 9.24 -9.11 -14.35
C ALA A 341 9.34 -7.72 -14.97
N TRP A 342 8.42 -7.38 -15.87
CA TRP A 342 8.37 -6.06 -16.49
C TRP A 342 6.94 -5.54 -16.52
N SER A 343 6.79 -4.23 -16.53
CA SER A 343 5.52 -3.56 -16.76
C SER A 343 5.71 -2.24 -17.51
N ALA A 344 4.69 -1.85 -18.25
CA ALA A 344 4.55 -0.54 -18.87
C ALA A 344 3.12 -0.04 -18.63
N ASN A 345 2.99 1.23 -18.28
CA ASN A 345 1.72 1.87 -17.94
C ASN A 345 1.57 3.16 -18.72
N TYR A 346 0.34 3.47 -19.11
CA TYR A 346 -0.04 4.76 -19.65
C TYR A 346 -1.27 5.25 -18.90
N HIS A 347 -1.28 6.53 -18.51
CA HIS A 347 -2.38 7.20 -17.84
C HIS A 347 -2.80 8.46 -18.62
N ASP A 348 -4.11 8.74 -18.69
CA ASP A 348 -4.73 9.99 -19.14
C ASP A 348 -5.50 10.58 -17.95
N TYR A 349 -5.13 11.78 -17.52
CA TYR A 349 -5.68 12.44 -16.34
C TYR A 349 -6.53 13.65 -16.72
N ARG A 350 -7.72 13.74 -16.14
CA ARG A 350 -8.60 14.90 -16.27
C ARG A 350 -9.20 15.28 -14.93
N ALA A 351 -9.68 16.50 -14.82
CA ALA A 351 -10.56 16.88 -13.72
C ALA A 351 -11.92 16.15 -13.86
N ASP A 352 -12.45 15.63 -12.76
CA ASP A 352 -13.81 15.04 -12.73
C ASP A 352 -14.86 16.14 -12.91
N HIS A 353 -14.66 17.26 -12.21
CA HIS A 353 -15.42 18.50 -12.34
C HIS A 353 -14.74 19.46 -13.33
N GLY A 354 -15.51 20.11 -14.20
CA GLY A 354 -14.98 21.09 -15.15
C GLY A 354 -14.16 20.51 -16.34
N HIS A 355 -13.81 19.22 -16.31
CA HIS A 355 -13.16 18.48 -17.41
C HIS A 355 -11.83 19.08 -17.92
N GLN A 356 -11.09 19.78 -17.06
CA GLN A 356 -9.75 20.26 -17.39
C GLN A 356 -8.81 19.08 -17.69
N ASP A 357 -7.95 19.25 -18.69
CA ASP A 357 -6.87 18.30 -18.98
C ASP A 357 -5.73 18.48 -17.97
N TYR A 358 -5.40 17.42 -17.23
CA TYR A 358 -4.28 17.39 -16.29
C TYR A 358 -3.02 16.75 -16.90
N GLY A 359 -3.12 16.16 -18.10
CA GLY A 359 -2.02 15.57 -18.83
C GLY A 359 -2.04 14.05 -18.84
N HIS A 360 -0.90 13.46 -19.20
CA HIS A 360 -0.72 12.03 -19.34
C HIS A 360 0.64 11.60 -18.79
N GLU A 361 0.76 10.32 -18.43
CA GLU A 361 2.00 9.73 -17.93
C GLU A 361 2.29 8.40 -18.62
N PHE A 362 3.57 8.17 -18.95
CA PHE A 362 4.08 6.86 -19.33
C PHE A 362 5.07 6.36 -18.27
N GLY A 363 4.84 5.16 -17.77
CA GLY A 363 5.73 4.48 -16.82
C GLY A 363 6.23 3.16 -17.38
N ALA A 364 7.48 2.79 -17.09
CA ALA A 364 8.02 1.47 -17.39
C ALA A 364 8.89 0.97 -16.24
N SER A 365 8.85 -0.32 -15.97
CA SER A 365 9.65 -0.93 -14.91
C SER A 365 10.16 -2.32 -15.30
N ILE A 366 11.29 -2.70 -14.70
CA ILE A 366 11.84 -4.05 -14.79
C ILE A 366 12.40 -4.44 -13.42
N GLY A 367 12.05 -5.63 -12.94
CA GLY A 367 12.54 -6.23 -11.71
C GLY A 367 13.21 -7.56 -12.00
N TYR A 368 14.39 -7.79 -11.42
CA TYR A 368 15.13 -9.04 -11.60
C TYR A 368 15.58 -9.60 -10.23
N PRO A 369 15.13 -10.80 -9.84
CA PRO A 369 15.59 -11.45 -8.61
C PRO A 369 16.94 -12.14 -8.83
N PHE A 370 17.93 -11.77 -8.02
CA PHE A 370 19.28 -12.35 -8.05
C PHE A 370 19.42 -13.63 -7.22
N GLY A 371 18.53 -13.88 -6.26
CA GLY A 371 18.51 -15.10 -5.44
C GLY A 371 17.16 -15.29 -4.73
N SER A 372 17.03 -16.41 -4.01
CA SER A 372 15.79 -16.76 -3.28
C SER A 372 15.73 -16.18 -1.86
N HIS A 373 16.85 -15.67 -1.34
CA HIS A 373 16.99 -15.10 0.00
C HIS A 373 17.92 -13.90 -0.06
N PHE A 374 17.37 -12.69 -0.16
CA PHE A 374 18.07 -11.45 0.15
C PHE A 374 17.10 -10.49 0.80
#